data_AF-A0AAE3Y4I6-F1
#
_entry.id   AF-A0AAE3Y4I6-F1
#
_cell.length_a   1.000
_cell.length_b   1.000
_cell.length_c   1.000
_cell.angle_alpha   90.00
_cell.angle_beta   90.00
_cell.angle_gamma   90.00
#
_symmetry.space_group_name_H-M   'P 1'
#
loop_
_entity.id
_entity.type
_entity.pdbx_description
1 polymer ?
#
loop_
_entity_poly.entity_id
_entity_poly.type
_entity_poly.pdbx_seq_one_letter_code
_entity_poly.pdbx_strand_id
1 'polypeptide(L)'
;MKKLILGMAIVASSFAFGQKKDVNAQLQAANTAAMDAYNAKNYAAAAPKFVEVYDLLKANGQDNKIYMYYAGLSHALANNTDPAIKIYNDLINSGFTGVETTYTAKDKKSGQVVNLDKATWELMKKNTDYSDFKTEQSKSIEPDLYETLTSLLLSAKKTDEALVVIEKGLAKYPNNAKLKEAQSTAYFQSGNTEKFIGTLKEQLAKNPADATNWYNLGVMQSKNPATTADAIESFKKAIEVKPTMAEAHQNLVYTTIGDDSKIVTEINALRKDKPDEATKLIDARKERFAKALPYAEAWYKAAPQSLDAVSALKEIYVVTKNIDKVKEMKAKETELSAKAK
;
A
#
# COMPACT_ATOMS: atom_id res chain seq x y z
N MET A 1 -0.88 2.89 12.65
CA MET A 1 0.08 2.29 13.61
C MET A 1 -0.21 2.62 15.09
N LYS A 2 -1.43 3.01 15.50
CA LYS A 2 -1.75 3.37 16.90
C LYS A 2 -2.13 2.20 17.84
N LYS A 3 -2.05 0.93 17.41
CA LYS A 3 -2.58 -0.23 18.17
C LYS A 3 -1.57 -1.24 18.72
N LEU A 4 -0.27 -1.00 18.60
CA LEU A 4 0.78 -1.95 19.05
C LEU A 4 1.49 -1.56 20.37
N ILE A 5 0.92 -0.64 21.15
CA ILE A 5 1.39 -0.32 22.52
C ILE A 5 0.83 -1.34 23.54
N LEU A 6 0.30 -2.49 23.07
CA LEU A 6 -0.28 -3.48 23.98
C LEU A 6 0.84 -4.29 24.66
N GLY A 7 1.28 -3.75 25.80
CA GLY A 7 1.63 -4.55 26.96
C GLY A 7 2.89 -5.41 26.85
N MET A 8 4.06 -4.78 26.74
CA MET A 8 5.21 -5.30 27.46
C MET A 8 4.98 -5.08 28.96
N ALA A 9 4.06 -5.86 29.55
CA ALA A 9 4.27 -6.29 30.91
C ALA A 9 5.32 -7.40 30.83
N ILE A 10 6.58 -7.02 30.56
CA ILE A 10 7.70 -7.94 30.77
C ILE A 10 7.65 -8.20 32.26
N VAL A 11 7.12 -9.35 32.62
CA VAL A 11 7.17 -9.83 33.98
C VAL A 11 8.65 -9.89 34.31
N ALA A 12 9.10 -8.97 35.16
CA ALA A 12 10.38 -9.08 35.85
C ALA A 12 10.36 -10.27 36.84
N SER A 13 9.62 -11.34 36.53
CA SER A 13 9.49 -12.53 37.34
C SER A 13 10.80 -13.30 37.26
N SER A 14 11.55 -13.14 38.35
CA SER A 14 12.41 -14.16 38.95
C SER A 14 13.55 -14.67 38.07
N PHE A 15 14.41 -13.75 37.63
CA PHE A 15 15.79 -14.06 37.21
C PHE A 15 16.70 -14.24 38.42
N ALA A 16 16.43 -15.24 39.23
CA ALA A 16 17.30 -15.57 40.36
C ALA A 16 17.33 -17.08 40.55
N PHE A 17 17.97 -17.83 39.66
CA PHE A 17 18.64 -19.09 40.01
C PHE A 17 19.47 -19.55 38.79
N GLY A 18 20.79 -19.31 38.83
CA GLY A 18 21.75 -20.05 37.99
C GLY A 18 22.80 -19.27 37.18
N GLN A 19 22.70 -17.94 37.02
CA GLN A 19 23.64 -17.19 36.14
C GLN A 19 24.80 -16.52 36.90
N LYS A 20 25.92 -16.29 36.18
CA LYS A 20 27.01 -15.42 36.63
C LYS A 20 26.44 -14.01 36.88
N LYS A 21 26.65 -13.48 38.09
CA LYS A 21 26.08 -12.22 38.61
C LYS A 21 26.19 -11.03 37.63
N ASP A 22 27.24 -10.97 36.83
CA ASP A 22 27.52 -9.88 35.90
C ASP A 22 26.63 -9.90 34.64
N VAL A 23 26.27 -11.08 34.12
CA VAL A 23 25.47 -11.20 32.88
C VAL A 23 24.03 -10.76 33.10
N ASN A 24 23.46 -11.09 34.27
CA ASN A 24 22.12 -10.63 34.66
C ASN A 24 22.06 -9.10 34.81
N ALA A 25 23.09 -8.48 35.38
CA ALA A 25 23.16 -7.04 35.54
C ALA A 25 23.27 -6.32 34.17
N GLN A 26 24.08 -6.86 33.25
CA GLN A 26 24.19 -6.36 31.88
C GLN A 26 22.87 -6.48 31.12
N LEU A 27 22.21 -7.63 31.20
CA LEU A 27 20.91 -7.85 30.57
C LEU A 27 19.85 -6.86 31.09
N GLN A 28 19.78 -6.67 32.41
CA GLN A 28 18.85 -5.73 33.01
C GLN A 28 19.14 -4.29 32.55
N ALA A 29 20.41 -3.86 32.55
CA ALA A 29 20.79 -2.54 32.10
C ALA A 29 20.48 -2.30 30.61
N ALA A 30 20.80 -3.28 29.74
CA ALA A 30 20.51 -3.21 28.32
C ALA A 30 18.99 -3.13 28.05
N ASN A 31 18.20 -3.92 28.77
CA ASN A 31 16.74 -3.93 28.63
C ASN A 31 16.11 -2.61 29.08
N THR A 32 16.52 -2.09 30.24
CA THR A 32 16.06 -0.76 30.71
C THR A 32 16.40 0.32 29.68
N ALA A 33 17.64 0.34 29.19
CA ALA A 33 18.06 1.32 28.18
C ALA A 33 17.26 1.20 26.87
N ALA A 34 16.98 -0.02 26.40
CA ALA A 34 16.17 -0.26 25.22
C ALA A 34 14.75 0.30 25.39
N MET A 35 14.11 -0.01 26.52
CA MET A 35 12.74 0.38 26.82
C MET A 35 12.62 1.90 27.04
N ASP A 36 13.54 2.51 27.77
CA ASP A 36 13.56 3.96 27.99
C ASP A 36 13.72 4.71 26.67
N ALA A 37 14.66 4.28 25.81
CA ALA A 37 14.84 4.86 24.49
C ALA A 37 13.60 4.69 23.61
N TYR A 38 12.97 3.51 23.62
CA TYR A 38 11.76 3.22 22.85
C TYR A 38 10.58 4.09 23.32
N ASN A 39 10.36 4.18 24.64
CA ASN A 39 9.30 4.99 25.24
C ASN A 39 9.51 6.49 24.99
N ALA A 40 10.77 6.94 24.97
CA ALA A 40 11.15 8.29 24.57
C ALA A 40 11.07 8.52 23.04
N LYS A 41 10.65 7.52 22.25
CA LYS A 41 10.61 7.53 20.79
C LYS A 41 11.98 7.76 20.13
N ASN A 42 13.06 7.54 20.86
CA ASN A 42 14.42 7.53 20.33
C ASN A 42 14.71 6.14 19.74
N TYR A 43 14.05 5.83 18.63
CA TYR A 43 14.11 4.50 18.02
C TYR A 43 15.49 4.14 17.48
N ALA A 44 16.27 5.14 17.05
CA ALA A 44 17.65 4.94 16.61
C ALA A 44 18.55 4.41 17.74
N ALA A 45 18.33 4.86 18.99
CA ALA A 45 19.03 4.35 20.16
C ALA A 45 18.42 3.04 20.68
N ALA A 46 17.10 2.87 20.60
CA ALA A 46 16.41 1.68 21.08
C ALA A 46 16.76 0.42 20.28
N ALA A 47 16.84 0.54 18.94
CA ALA A 47 17.02 -0.60 18.05
C ALA A 47 18.26 -1.47 18.36
N PRO A 48 19.50 -0.93 18.43
CA PRO A 48 20.67 -1.73 18.77
C PRO A 48 20.61 -2.29 20.20
N LYS A 49 19.94 -1.60 21.13
CA LYS A 49 19.77 -2.10 22.50
C LYS A 49 18.84 -3.30 22.59
N PHE A 50 17.78 -3.36 21.78
CA PHE A 50 16.97 -4.57 21.67
C PHE A 50 17.73 -5.76 21.07
N VAL A 51 18.62 -5.52 20.09
CA VAL A 51 19.52 -6.57 19.56
C VAL A 51 20.45 -7.08 20.67
N GLU A 52 21.06 -6.16 21.44
CA GLU A 52 21.94 -6.51 22.57
C GLU A 52 21.22 -7.37 23.62
N VAL A 53 19.97 -7.03 23.97
CA VAL A 53 19.15 -7.82 24.89
C VAL A 53 18.91 -9.23 24.34
N TYR A 54 18.56 -9.36 23.07
CA TYR A 54 18.38 -10.66 22.42
C TYR A 54 19.67 -11.49 22.43
N ASP A 55 20.82 -10.90 22.08
CA ASP A 55 22.09 -11.62 22.02
C ASP A 55 22.54 -12.10 23.41
N LEU A 56 22.36 -11.28 24.44
CA LEU A 56 22.63 -11.66 25.85
C LEU A 56 21.73 -12.81 26.31
N LEU A 57 20.44 -12.78 25.98
CA LEU A 57 19.51 -13.88 26.28
C LEU A 57 19.92 -15.16 25.55
N LYS A 58 20.23 -15.05 24.26
CA LYS A 58 20.61 -16.17 23.41
C LYS A 58 21.92 -16.83 23.88
N ALA A 59 22.90 -16.03 24.32
CA ALA A 59 24.14 -16.53 24.91
C ALA A 59 23.90 -17.38 26.18
N ASN A 60 22.78 -17.14 26.86
CA ASN A 60 22.32 -17.91 28.02
C ASN A 60 21.31 -19.02 27.66
N GLY A 61 21.17 -19.36 26.37
CA GLY A 61 20.27 -20.41 25.89
C GLY A 61 18.80 -19.99 25.79
N GLN A 62 18.48 -18.70 25.93
CA GLN A 62 17.12 -18.17 25.82
C GLN A 62 16.91 -17.48 24.46
N ASP A 63 16.22 -18.16 23.55
CA ASP A 63 15.95 -17.65 22.19
C ASP A 63 14.68 -16.79 22.15
N ASN A 64 14.68 -15.65 22.87
CA ASN A 64 13.51 -14.78 22.98
C ASN A 64 13.45 -13.75 21.84
N LYS A 65 12.97 -14.20 20.68
CA LYS A 65 12.88 -13.40 19.44
C LYS A 65 11.94 -12.19 19.51
N ILE A 66 11.16 -12.01 20.58
CA ILE A 66 10.34 -10.80 20.74
C ILE A 66 11.22 -9.54 20.75
N TYR A 67 12.43 -9.61 21.29
CA TYR A 67 13.38 -8.50 21.28
C TYR A 67 13.88 -8.20 19.87
N MET A 68 14.05 -9.22 19.02
CA MET A 68 14.35 -9.01 17.60
C MET A 68 13.19 -8.32 16.88
N TYR A 69 11.93 -8.66 17.20
CA TYR A 69 10.77 -7.93 16.67
C TYR A 69 10.83 -6.44 17.04
N TYR A 70 11.08 -6.11 18.31
CA TYR A 70 11.20 -4.70 18.75
C TYR A 70 12.43 -4.00 18.16
N ALA A 71 13.54 -4.70 17.95
CA ALA A 71 14.70 -4.18 17.24
C ALA A 71 14.33 -3.82 15.79
N GLY A 72 13.68 -4.73 15.06
CA GLY A 72 13.23 -4.51 13.69
C GLY A 72 12.23 -3.36 13.58
N LEU A 73 11.26 -3.29 14.49
CA LEU A 73 10.31 -2.19 14.58
C LEU A 73 11.01 -0.85 14.86
N SER A 74 11.95 -0.82 15.80
CA SER A 74 12.71 0.39 16.12
C SER A 74 13.57 0.84 14.95
N HIS A 75 14.22 -0.09 14.23
CA HIS A 75 14.92 0.24 13.00
C HIS A 75 13.97 0.83 11.94
N ALA A 76 12.80 0.23 11.73
CA ALA A 76 11.80 0.75 10.78
C ALA A 76 11.33 2.16 11.14
N LEU A 77 11.02 2.41 12.42
CA LEU A 77 10.58 3.73 12.92
C LEU A 77 11.69 4.78 12.90
N ALA A 78 12.96 4.35 12.90
CA ALA A 78 14.13 5.20 12.72
C ALA A 78 14.53 5.41 11.24
N ASN A 79 13.73 4.92 10.28
CA ASN A 79 14.07 4.89 8.84
C ASN A 79 15.36 4.12 8.49
N ASN A 80 15.79 3.21 9.36
CA ASN A 80 16.90 2.30 9.11
C ASN A 80 16.37 1.05 8.39
N THR A 81 16.08 1.21 7.09
CA THR A 81 15.31 0.24 6.30
C THR A 81 15.99 -1.12 6.13
N ASP A 82 17.28 -1.16 5.78
CA ASP A 82 17.96 -2.45 5.50
C ASP A 82 18.09 -3.35 6.75
N PRO A 83 18.51 -2.85 7.94
CA PRO A 83 18.48 -3.65 9.15
C PRO A 83 17.08 -4.15 9.51
N ALA A 84 16.05 -3.30 9.35
CA ALA A 84 14.67 -3.70 9.60
C ALA A 84 14.23 -4.84 8.67
N ILE A 85 14.47 -4.72 7.36
CA ILE A 85 14.16 -5.75 6.36
C ILE A 85 14.82 -7.08 6.73
N LYS A 86 16.11 -7.05 7.07
CA LYS A 86 16.84 -8.26 7.45
C LYS A 86 16.22 -8.94 8.66
N ILE A 87 15.97 -8.17 9.73
CA ILE A 87 15.38 -8.68 10.97
C ILE A 87 14.01 -9.32 10.71
N TYR A 88 13.11 -8.63 10.00
CA TYR A 88 11.78 -9.18 9.73
C TYR A 88 11.83 -10.41 8.82
N ASN A 89 12.73 -10.47 7.84
CA ASN A 89 12.98 -11.67 7.05
C ASN A 89 13.43 -12.85 7.93
N ASP A 90 14.39 -12.62 8.83
CA ASP A 90 14.91 -13.65 9.73
C ASP A 90 13.80 -14.17 10.68
N LEU A 91 12.98 -13.26 11.22
CA LEU A 91 11.84 -13.63 12.06
C LEU A 91 10.84 -14.52 11.31
N ILE A 92 10.43 -14.11 10.11
CA ILE A 92 9.49 -14.88 9.27
C ILE A 92 10.07 -16.25 8.91
N ASN A 93 11.34 -16.31 8.50
CA ASN A 93 12.00 -17.57 8.12
C ASN A 93 12.20 -18.51 9.31
N SER A 94 12.30 -17.96 10.53
CA SER A 94 12.38 -18.76 11.76
C SER A 94 11.04 -19.33 12.24
N GLY A 95 9.92 -18.95 11.61
CA GLY A 95 8.58 -19.33 12.04
C GLY A 95 8.12 -18.63 13.32
N PHE A 96 8.71 -17.48 13.65
CA PHE A 96 8.36 -16.72 14.83
C PHE A 96 6.93 -16.15 14.72
N THR A 97 6.06 -16.51 15.66
CA THR A 97 4.67 -16.05 15.70
C THR A 97 4.38 -14.98 16.75
N GLY A 98 5.33 -14.78 17.68
CA GLY A 98 5.18 -13.95 18.89
C GLY A 98 4.02 -14.35 19.81
N VAL A 99 3.48 -15.57 19.66
CA VAL A 99 2.48 -16.09 20.60
C VAL A 99 3.18 -16.40 21.91
N GLU A 100 2.72 -15.76 22.96
CA GLU A 100 3.14 -16.00 24.34
C GLU A 100 2.03 -16.77 25.06
N THR A 101 2.42 -17.67 25.97
CA THR A 101 1.47 -18.36 26.85
C THR A 101 1.63 -17.80 28.25
N THR A 102 0.57 -17.21 28.79
CA THR A 102 0.51 -16.81 30.20
C THR A 102 -0.03 -17.97 31.01
N TYR A 103 0.54 -18.17 32.19
CA TYR A 103 0.12 -19.21 33.13
C TYR A 103 -0.41 -18.52 34.38
N THR A 104 -1.67 -18.77 34.74
CA THR A 104 -2.32 -18.09 35.86
C THR A 104 -2.90 -19.07 36.86
N ALA A 105 -2.94 -18.67 38.12
CA ALA A 105 -3.56 -19.43 39.19
C ALA A 105 -4.25 -18.48 40.17
N LYS A 106 -5.34 -18.91 40.79
CA LYS A 106 -6.02 -18.18 41.87
C LYS A 106 -5.48 -18.63 43.23
N ASP A 107 -4.89 -17.69 43.95
CA ASP A 107 -4.56 -17.86 45.37
C ASP A 107 -5.87 -17.91 46.19
N LYS A 108 -6.07 -18.98 46.95
CA LYS A 108 -7.28 -19.20 47.75
C LYS A 108 -7.36 -18.29 48.97
N LYS A 109 -6.22 -17.86 49.53
CA LYS A 109 -6.17 -17.01 50.72
C LYS A 109 -6.54 -15.57 50.39
N SER A 110 -5.96 -15.03 49.31
CA SER A 110 -6.21 -13.66 48.87
C SER A 110 -7.37 -13.52 47.87
N GLY A 111 -7.74 -14.61 47.21
CA GLY A 111 -8.70 -14.61 46.11
C GLY A 111 -8.17 -14.02 44.80
N GLN A 112 -6.91 -13.59 44.75
CA GLN A 112 -6.31 -12.95 43.57
C GLN A 112 -5.83 -13.97 42.54
N VAL A 113 -5.93 -13.60 41.26
CA VAL A 113 -5.31 -14.34 40.16
C VAL A 113 -3.88 -13.82 39.98
N VAL A 114 -2.91 -14.72 40.08
CA VAL A 114 -1.48 -14.43 39.91
C VAL A 114 -0.97 -15.01 38.59
N ASN A 115 -0.07 -14.28 37.94
CA ASN A 115 0.70 -14.78 36.80
C ASN A 115 1.96 -15.49 37.31
N LEU A 116 2.24 -16.67 36.79
CA LEU A 116 3.36 -17.52 37.18
C LEU A 116 4.17 -17.88 35.92
N ASP A 117 5.48 -18.11 36.08
CA ASP A 117 6.23 -18.82 35.04
C ASP A 117 5.78 -20.28 34.99
N LYS A 118 6.06 -20.97 33.88
CA LYS A 118 5.60 -22.36 33.67
C LYS A 118 6.07 -23.32 34.76
N ALA A 119 7.32 -23.20 35.21
CA ALA A 119 7.88 -24.13 36.20
C ALA A 119 7.21 -23.94 37.56
N THR A 120 7.05 -22.68 37.98
CA THR A 120 6.32 -22.33 39.20
C THR A 120 4.86 -22.74 39.10
N TRP A 121 4.20 -22.48 37.97
CA TRP A 121 2.81 -22.87 37.74
C TRP A 121 2.60 -24.39 37.87
N GLU A 122 3.48 -25.21 37.28
CA GLU A 122 3.43 -26.67 37.42
C GLU A 122 3.70 -27.14 38.85
N LEU A 123 4.62 -26.49 39.57
CA LEU A 123 4.89 -26.77 40.98
C LEU A 123 3.67 -26.45 41.85
N MET A 124 3.04 -25.30 41.62
CA MET A 124 1.91 -24.81 42.41
C MET A 124 0.65 -25.65 42.24
N LYS A 125 0.49 -26.43 41.16
CA LYS A 125 -0.62 -27.38 41.02
C LYS A 125 -0.69 -28.42 42.13
N LYS A 126 0.46 -28.74 42.76
CA LYS A 126 0.54 -29.67 43.89
C LYS A 126 0.27 -28.97 45.23
N ASN A 127 0.22 -27.65 45.24
CA ASN A 127 -0.03 -26.84 46.43
C ASN A 127 -1.54 -26.61 46.61
N THR A 128 -2.06 -26.94 47.80
CA THR A 128 -3.47 -26.78 48.14
C THR A 128 -3.91 -25.33 48.28
N ASP A 129 -2.98 -24.38 48.41
CA ASP A 129 -3.26 -22.95 48.57
C ASP A 129 -3.68 -22.26 47.25
N TYR A 130 -3.46 -22.91 46.10
CA TYR A 130 -3.81 -22.37 44.78
C TYR A 130 -4.90 -23.20 44.10
N SER A 131 -5.64 -22.58 43.19
CA SER A 131 -6.72 -23.19 42.40
C SER A 131 -6.90 -22.48 41.06
N ASP A 132 -7.85 -22.92 40.23
CA ASP A 132 -8.22 -22.26 38.98
C ASP A 132 -7.02 -21.99 38.05
N PHE A 133 -6.20 -23.03 37.85
CA PHE A 133 -5.03 -22.99 37.00
C PHE A 133 -5.43 -22.87 35.53
N LYS A 134 -5.07 -21.77 34.89
CA LYS A 134 -5.41 -21.47 33.50
C LYS A 134 -4.19 -21.12 32.67
N THR A 135 -4.31 -21.33 31.38
CA THR A 135 -3.36 -20.84 30.37
C THR A 135 -4.09 -20.02 29.35
N GLU A 136 -3.52 -18.89 28.94
CA GLU A 136 -4.04 -18.07 27.86
C GLU A 136 -2.93 -17.81 26.83
N GLN A 137 -3.28 -17.91 25.56
CA GLN A 137 -2.35 -17.61 24.46
C GLN A 137 -2.63 -16.21 23.92
N SER A 138 -1.56 -15.43 23.75
CA SER A 138 -1.66 -14.13 23.09
C SER A 138 -2.00 -14.31 21.61
N LYS A 139 -2.52 -13.24 20.99
CA LYS A 139 -2.69 -13.20 19.54
C LYS A 139 -1.33 -13.24 18.87
N SER A 140 -1.24 -13.97 17.76
CA SER A 140 -0.03 -13.96 16.95
C SER A 140 0.19 -12.57 16.33
N ILE A 141 1.45 -12.13 16.36
CA ILE A 141 1.94 -10.95 15.63
C ILE A 141 2.52 -11.33 14.26
N GLU A 142 2.46 -12.60 13.87
CA GLU A 142 2.97 -13.08 12.58
C GLU A 142 2.35 -12.32 11.38
N PRO A 143 1.03 -12.01 11.34
CA PRO A 143 0.48 -11.16 10.30
C PRO A 143 1.19 -9.80 10.20
N ASP A 144 1.50 -9.18 11.35
CA ASP A 144 2.17 -7.88 11.41
C ASP A 144 3.62 -7.96 10.88
N LEU A 145 4.28 -9.12 11.00
CA LEU A 145 5.61 -9.34 10.41
C LEU A 145 5.55 -9.26 8.89
N TYR A 146 4.61 -9.97 8.27
CA TYR A 146 4.40 -9.94 6.83
C TYR A 146 4.03 -8.53 6.37
N GLU A 147 3.07 -7.88 7.04
CA GLU A 147 2.64 -6.52 6.71
C GLU A 147 3.80 -5.51 6.76
N THR A 148 4.59 -5.56 7.84
CA THR A 148 5.69 -4.61 8.06
C THR A 148 6.81 -4.83 7.06
N LEU A 149 7.22 -6.08 6.84
CA LEU A 149 8.26 -6.40 5.84
C LEU A 149 7.82 -5.99 4.44
N THR A 150 6.59 -6.30 4.04
CA THR A 150 6.03 -5.88 2.76
C THR A 150 6.08 -4.36 2.61
N SER A 151 5.64 -3.61 3.63
CA SER A 151 5.68 -2.15 3.59
C SER A 151 7.11 -1.62 3.42
N LEU A 152 8.08 -2.17 4.15
CA LEU A 152 9.48 -1.79 4.04
C LEU A 152 10.05 -2.04 2.65
N LEU A 153 9.74 -3.21 2.07
CA LEU A 153 10.21 -3.60 0.73
C LEU A 153 9.60 -2.70 -0.36
N LEU A 154 8.30 -2.41 -0.30
CA LEU A 154 7.64 -1.49 -1.24
C LEU A 154 8.20 -0.07 -1.14
N SER A 155 8.43 0.45 0.07
CA SER A 155 9.07 1.76 0.26
C SER A 155 10.51 1.77 -0.27
N ALA A 156 11.22 0.66 -0.17
CA ALA A 156 12.56 0.48 -0.74
C ALA A 156 12.57 0.19 -2.25
N LYS A 157 11.41 0.20 -2.92
CA LYS A 157 11.23 -0.18 -4.34
C LYS A 157 11.69 -1.61 -4.68
N LYS A 158 11.76 -2.49 -3.66
CA LYS A 158 12.06 -3.92 -3.78
C LYS A 158 10.77 -4.70 -4.04
N THR A 159 10.08 -4.37 -5.13
CA THR A 159 8.71 -4.82 -5.41
C THR A 159 8.61 -6.34 -5.59
N ASP A 160 9.57 -6.96 -6.25
CA ASP A 160 9.57 -8.41 -6.46
C ASP A 160 9.74 -9.19 -5.15
N GLU A 161 10.63 -8.72 -4.28
CA GLU A 161 10.78 -9.27 -2.92
C GLU A 161 9.49 -9.07 -2.11
N ALA A 162 8.84 -7.90 -2.23
CA ALA A 162 7.58 -7.63 -1.56
C ALA A 162 6.48 -8.62 -1.99
N LEU A 163 6.38 -8.93 -3.28
CA LEU A 163 5.41 -9.89 -3.82
C LEU A 163 5.61 -11.29 -3.22
N VAL A 164 6.86 -11.75 -3.10
CA VAL A 164 7.16 -13.05 -2.46
C VAL A 164 6.70 -13.07 -1.00
N VAL A 165 6.93 -11.99 -0.25
CA VAL A 165 6.48 -11.87 1.16
C VAL A 165 4.96 -11.82 1.26
N ILE A 166 4.31 -11.08 0.37
CA ILE A 166 2.85 -10.98 0.28
C ILE A 166 2.23 -12.36 0.00
N GLU A 167 2.77 -13.11 -0.95
CA GLU A 167 2.29 -14.46 -1.30
C GLU A 167 2.41 -15.41 -0.10
N LYS A 168 3.56 -15.40 0.59
CA LYS A 168 3.74 -16.17 1.84
C LYS A 168 2.73 -15.77 2.92
N GLY A 169 2.52 -14.47 3.11
CA GLY A 169 1.60 -13.94 4.11
C GLY A 169 0.14 -14.28 3.80
N LEU A 170 -0.29 -14.12 2.55
CA LEU A 170 -1.66 -14.43 2.11
C LEU A 170 -1.94 -15.93 2.07
N ALA A 171 -0.93 -16.78 1.86
CA ALA A 171 -1.10 -18.23 1.98
C ALA A 171 -1.51 -18.66 3.41
N LYS A 172 -1.00 -17.97 4.44
CA LYS A 172 -1.37 -18.19 5.85
C LYS A 172 -2.60 -17.39 6.27
N TYR A 173 -2.71 -16.17 5.76
CA TYR A 173 -3.72 -15.18 6.16
C TYR A 173 -4.51 -14.70 4.93
N PRO A 174 -5.33 -15.57 4.30
CA PRO A 174 -5.99 -15.28 3.03
C PRO A 174 -7.00 -14.13 3.08
N ASN A 175 -7.37 -13.69 4.28
CA ASN A 175 -8.29 -12.56 4.51
C ASN A 175 -7.59 -11.31 5.06
N ASN A 176 -6.25 -11.27 5.09
CA ASN A 176 -5.54 -10.07 5.51
C ASN A 176 -5.72 -8.94 4.49
N ALA A 177 -6.50 -7.92 4.87
CA ALA A 177 -6.85 -6.80 4.00
C ALA A 177 -5.63 -5.95 3.61
N LYS A 178 -4.70 -5.72 4.55
CA LYS A 178 -3.50 -4.89 4.29
C LYS A 178 -2.54 -5.58 3.33
N LEU A 179 -2.37 -6.90 3.44
CA LEU A 179 -1.57 -7.66 2.48
C LEU A 179 -2.20 -7.68 1.09
N LYS A 180 -3.54 -7.78 0.99
CA LYS A 180 -4.24 -7.64 -0.30
C LYS A 180 -4.07 -6.25 -0.92
N GLU A 181 -4.15 -5.21 -0.10
CA GLU A 181 -3.92 -3.82 -0.53
C GLU A 181 -2.46 -3.63 -1.01
N ALA A 182 -1.51 -4.15 -0.25
CA ALA A 182 -0.11 -4.13 -0.63
C ALA A 182 0.17 -4.94 -1.91
N GLN A 183 -0.54 -6.05 -2.13
CA GLN A 183 -0.47 -6.83 -3.37
C GLN A 183 -0.91 -6.02 -4.58
N SER A 184 -2.02 -5.29 -4.46
CA SER A 184 -2.50 -4.37 -5.50
C SER A 184 -1.45 -3.30 -5.82
N THR A 185 -0.89 -2.69 -4.78
CA THR A 185 0.19 -1.70 -4.90
C THR A 185 1.43 -2.28 -5.59
N ALA A 186 1.82 -3.50 -5.23
CA ALA A 186 2.96 -4.19 -5.81
C ALA A 186 2.74 -4.53 -7.29
N TYR A 187 1.54 -4.98 -7.69
CA TYR A 187 1.21 -5.22 -9.10
C TYR A 187 1.27 -3.94 -9.93
N PHE A 188 0.79 -2.83 -9.38
CA PHE A 188 0.93 -1.53 -10.04
C PHE A 188 2.40 -1.12 -10.21
N GLN A 189 3.21 -1.20 -9.14
CA GLN A 189 4.61 -0.78 -9.16
C GLN A 189 5.52 -1.68 -10.03
N SER A 190 5.22 -2.98 -10.11
CA SER A 190 5.96 -3.94 -10.94
C SER A 190 5.56 -3.90 -12.42
N GLY A 191 4.53 -3.11 -12.77
CA GLY A 191 3.99 -3.08 -14.13
C GLY A 191 3.20 -4.32 -14.52
N ASN A 192 2.88 -5.21 -13.56
CA ASN A 192 2.06 -6.40 -13.78
C ASN A 192 0.59 -6.02 -14.00
N THR A 193 0.34 -5.47 -15.19
CA THR A 193 -0.89 -4.76 -15.55
C THR A 193 -2.10 -5.71 -15.54
N GLU A 194 -1.95 -6.95 -15.99
CA GLU A 194 -3.04 -7.93 -15.99
C GLU A 194 -3.52 -8.28 -14.58
N LYS A 195 -2.58 -8.57 -13.66
CA LYS A 195 -2.94 -8.86 -12.26
C LYS A 195 -3.57 -7.65 -11.58
N PHE A 196 -3.05 -6.45 -11.83
CA PHE A 196 -3.64 -5.22 -11.28
C PHE A 196 -5.05 -4.95 -11.83
N ILE A 197 -5.29 -5.17 -13.13
CA ILE A 197 -6.64 -5.12 -13.73
C ILE A 197 -7.59 -6.12 -13.03
N GLY A 198 -7.12 -7.34 -12.78
CA GLY A 198 -7.88 -8.34 -12.02
C GLY A 198 -8.30 -7.82 -10.64
N THR A 199 -7.35 -7.26 -9.89
CA THR A 199 -7.62 -6.67 -8.57
C THR A 199 -8.63 -5.52 -8.64
N LEU A 200 -8.51 -4.61 -9.61
CA LEU A 200 -9.46 -3.51 -9.80
C LEU A 200 -10.87 -4.04 -10.08
N LYS A 201 -11.02 -5.06 -10.92
CA LYS A 201 -12.32 -5.70 -11.20
C LYS A 201 -12.93 -6.33 -9.94
N GLU A 202 -12.13 -7.02 -9.12
CA GLU A 202 -12.60 -7.58 -7.86
C GLU A 202 -13.03 -6.50 -6.85
N GLN A 203 -12.31 -5.39 -6.78
CA GLN A 203 -12.67 -4.26 -5.93
C GLN A 203 -13.97 -3.59 -6.40
N LEU A 204 -14.13 -3.40 -7.70
CA LEU A 204 -15.33 -2.83 -8.32
C LEU A 204 -16.56 -3.75 -8.18
N ALA A 205 -16.37 -5.08 -8.20
CA ALA A 205 -17.45 -6.02 -7.91
C ALA A 205 -18.00 -5.87 -6.48
N LYS A 206 -17.16 -5.43 -5.53
CA LYS A 206 -17.56 -5.18 -4.13
C LYS A 206 -18.09 -3.75 -3.92
N ASN A 207 -17.51 -2.79 -4.61
CA ASN A 207 -17.89 -1.38 -4.55
C ASN A 207 -17.97 -0.77 -5.96
N PRO A 208 -19.12 -0.91 -6.65
CA PRO A 208 -19.28 -0.35 -8.00
C PRO A 208 -19.38 1.18 -8.01
N ALA A 209 -19.51 1.83 -6.85
CA ALA A 209 -19.55 3.28 -6.69
C ALA A 209 -18.16 3.90 -6.42
N ASP A 210 -17.08 3.16 -6.68
CA ASP A 210 -15.71 3.67 -6.58
C ASP A 210 -15.25 4.28 -7.91
N ALA A 211 -15.46 5.59 -8.06
CA ALA A 211 -15.05 6.32 -9.27
C ALA A 211 -13.54 6.23 -9.54
N THR A 212 -12.72 6.19 -8.48
CA THR A 212 -11.26 6.12 -8.60
C THR A 212 -10.82 4.77 -9.17
N ASN A 213 -11.43 3.67 -8.73
CA ASN A 213 -11.12 2.35 -9.29
C ASN A 213 -11.62 2.18 -10.73
N TRP A 214 -12.78 2.74 -11.09
CA TRP A 214 -13.22 2.80 -12.49
C TRP A 214 -12.23 3.58 -13.36
N TYR A 215 -11.77 4.73 -12.87
CA TYR A 215 -10.75 5.53 -13.54
C TYR A 215 -9.45 4.75 -13.72
N ASN A 216 -8.91 4.17 -12.64
CA ASN A 216 -7.67 3.41 -12.69
C ASN A 216 -7.77 2.20 -13.63
N LEU A 217 -8.92 1.53 -13.67
CA LEU A 217 -9.17 0.42 -14.60
C LEU A 217 -9.11 0.91 -16.05
N GLY A 218 -9.72 2.05 -16.35
CA GLY A 218 -9.62 2.71 -17.65
C GLY A 218 -8.18 3.02 -18.03
N VAL A 219 -7.38 3.61 -17.13
CA VAL A 219 -5.97 3.93 -17.37
C VAL A 219 -5.15 2.66 -17.65
N MET A 220 -5.44 1.54 -16.98
CA MET A 220 -4.72 0.30 -17.24
C MET A 220 -5.13 -0.34 -18.56
N GLN A 221 -6.42 -0.30 -18.90
CA GLN A 221 -6.95 -0.82 -20.17
C GLN A 221 -6.49 0.03 -21.36
N SER A 222 -6.27 1.34 -21.20
CA SER A 222 -5.82 2.21 -22.30
C SER A 222 -4.36 1.97 -22.70
N LYS A 223 -3.58 1.23 -21.90
CA LYS A 223 -2.18 0.89 -22.23
C LYS A 223 -2.05 -0.10 -23.39
N ASN A 224 -3.10 -0.87 -23.68
CA ASN A 224 -3.11 -1.82 -24.77
C ASN A 224 -4.20 -1.42 -25.79
N PRO A 225 -3.85 -1.20 -27.08
CA PRO A 225 -4.82 -0.88 -28.11
C PRO A 225 -6.01 -1.85 -28.19
N ALA A 226 -5.79 -3.13 -27.90
CA ALA A 226 -6.85 -4.15 -27.90
C ALA A 226 -7.95 -3.91 -26.86
N THR A 227 -7.66 -3.21 -25.77
CA THR A 227 -8.59 -2.93 -24.67
C THR A 227 -9.05 -1.46 -24.63
N THR A 228 -8.84 -0.70 -25.70
CA THR A 228 -9.24 0.71 -25.81
C THR A 228 -10.75 0.92 -25.61
N ALA A 229 -11.58 0.03 -26.15
CA ALA A 229 -13.03 0.11 -25.99
C ALA A 229 -13.44 -0.08 -24.52
N ASP A 230 -12.83 -1.06 -23.84
CA ASP A 230 -13.07 -1.29 -22.41
C ASP A 230 -12.63 -0.09 -21.57
N ALA A 231 -11.50 0.55 -21.93
CA ALA A 231 -11.02 1.74 -21.25
C ALA A 231 -12.03 2.89 -21.30
N ILE A 232 -12.63 3.13 -22.47
CA ILE A 232 -13.68 4.14 -22.66
C ILE A 232 -14.87 3.85 -21.75
N GLU A 233 -15.33 2.60 -21.69
CA GLU A 233 -16.46 2.22 -20.83
C GLU A 233 -16.13 2.39 -19.33
N SER A 234 -14.91 2.02 -18.92
CA SER A 234 -14.44 2.24 -17.55
C SER A 234 -14.38 3.73 -17.18
N PHE A 235 -13.86 4.60 -18.07
CA PHE A 235 -13.87 6.03 -17.82
C PHE A 235 -15.28 6.63 -17.81
N LYS A 236 -16.19 6.15 -18.67
CA LYS A 236 -17.61 6.54 -18.63
C LYS A 236 -18.24 6.18 -17.28
N LYS A 237 -17.94 4.99 -16.73
CA LYS A 237 -18.38 4.61 -15.39
C LYS A 237 -17.79 5.51 -14.30
N ALA A 238 -16.53 5.91 -14.42
CA ALA A 238 -15.91 6.85 -13.49
C ALA A 238 -16.66 8.20 -13.44
N ILE A 239 -17.03 8.75 -14.61
CA ILE A 239 -17.78 10.02 -14.68
C ILE A 239 -19.27 9.88 -14.37
N GLU A 240 -19.86 8.69 -14.52
CA GLU A 240 -21.22 8.39 -14.05
C GLU A 240 -21.28 8.49 -12.52
N VAL A 241 -20.27 7.94 -11.84
CA VAL A 241 -20.16 7.98 -10.38
C VAL A 241 -19.70 9.36 -9.87
N LYS A 242 -18.71 9.98 -10.53
CA LYS A 242 -18.18 11.31 -10.19
C LYS A 242 -18.12 12.22 -11.43
N PRO A 243 -19.21 12.95 -11.74
CA PRO A 243 -19.30 13.79 -12.95
C PRO A 243 -18.25 14.89 -13.09
N THR A 244 -17.62 15.30 -11.98
CA THR A 244 -16.60 16.37 -11.95
C THR A 244 -15.16 15.86 -12.02
N MET A 245 -14.94 14.57 -12.26
CA MET A 245 -13.59 13.99 -12.37
C MET A 245 -12.91 14.42 -13.68
N ALA A 246 -12.16 15.52 -13.63
CA ALA A 246 -11.49 16.12 -14.78
C ALA A 246 -10.56 15.14 -15.50
N GLU A 247 -9.83 14.30 -14.74
CA GLU A 247 -8.88 13.32 -15.25
C GLU A 247 -9.55 12.23 -16.09
N ALA A 248 -10.78 11.83 -15.73
CA ALA A 248 -11.55 10.85 -16.49
C ALA A 248 -12.08 11.46 -17.80
N HIS A 249 -12.56 12.70 -17.76
CA HIS A 249 -12.94 13.43 -18.98
C HIS A 249 -11.76 13.64 -19.92
N GLN A 250 -10.60 14.04 -19.38
CA GLN A 250 -9.36 14.16 -20.14
C GLN A 250 -9.00 12.85 -20.85
N ASN A 251 -9.01 11.73 -20.13
CA ASN A 251 -8.69 10.44 -20.73
C ASN A 251 -9.75 10.01 -21.74
N LEU A 252 -11.04 10.30 -21.54
CA LEU A 252 -12.08 10.06 -22.55
C LEU A 252 -11.81 10.85 -23.83
N VAL A 253 -11.40 12.12 -23.74
CA VAL A 253 -11.04 12.93 -24.92
C VAL A 253 -9.91 12.28 -25.70
N TYR A 254 -8.78 12.01 -25.04
CA TYR A 254 -7.61 11.45 -25.72
C TYR A 254 -7.82 10.03 -26.22
N THR A 255 -8.49 9.17 -25.44
CA THR A 255 -8.79 7.79 -25.85
C THR A 255 -9.79 7.77 -27.02
N THR A 256 -10.75 8.70 -27.05
CA THR A 256 -11.72 8.80 -28.15
C THR A 256 -11.07 9.34 -29.42
N ILE A 257 -10.17 10.33 -29.33
CA ILE A 257 -9.43 10.89 -30.47
C ILE A 257 -8.42 9.87 -31.03
N GLY A 258 -7.74 9.14 -30.15
CA GLY A 258 -6.69 8.18 -30.52
C GLY A 258 -5.47 8.84 -31.16
N ASP A 259 -4.68 8.07 -31.91
CA ASP A 259 -3.51 8.57 -32.64
C ASP A 259 -3.94 9.32 -33.91
N ASP A 260 -4.28 10.60 -33.73
CA ASP A 260 -4.68 11.47 -34.83
C ASP A 260 -3.53 11.78 -35.80
N SER A 261 -2.27 11.75 -35.32
CA SER A 261 -1.08 12.06 -36.12
C SER A 261 -0.90 11.07 -37.28
N LYS A 262 -1.19 9.79 -37.03
CA LYS A 262 -1.18 8.73 -38.04
C LYS A 262 -2.22 8.99 -39.12
N ILE A 263 -3.43 9.38 -38.72
CA ILE A 263 -4.53 9.68 -39.64
C ILE A 263 -4.24 10.93 -40.48
N VAL A 264 -3.66 11.97 -39.89
CA VAL A 264 -3.25 13.18 -40.63
C VAL A 264 -2.17 12.86 -41.66
N THR A 265 -1.20 12.00 -41.31
CA THR A 265 -0.15 11.54 -42.24
C THR A 265 -0.76 10.81 -43.43
N GLU A 266 -1.68 9.89 -43.17
CA GLU A 266 -2.38 9.13 -44.21
C GLU A 266 -3.22 10.04 -45.12
N ILE A 267 -3.96 10.98 -44.53
CA ILE A 267 -4.73 11.99 -45.28
C ILE A 267 -3.81 12.77 -46.23
N ASN A 268 -2.64 13.23 -45.76
CA ASN A 268 -1.73 14.03 -46.57
C ASN A 268 -1.12 13.23 -47.73
N ALA A 269 -0.81 11.95 -47.52
CA ALA A 269 -0.32 11.05 -48.55
C ALA A 269 -1.38 10.80 -49.65
N LEU A 270 -2.64 10.65 -49.26
CA LEU A 270 -3.74 10.37 -50.19
C LEU A 270 -4.27 11.62 -50.90
N ARG A 271 -4.09 12.81 -50.34
CA ARG A 271 -4.78 14.04 -50.77
C ARG A 271 -4.62 14.37 -52.25
N LYS A 272 -3.43 14.11 -52.82
CA LYS A 272 -3.14 14.41 -54.22
C LYS A 272 -3.64 13.32 -55.17
N ASP A 273 -3.31 12.08 -54.86
CA ASP A 273 -3.46 10.97 -55.81
C ASP A 273 -4.80 10.24 -55.65
N LYS A 274 -5.43 10.35 -54.48
CA LYS A 274 -6.67 9.67 -54.09
C LYS A 274 -7.58 10.55 -53.22
N PRO A 275 -8.11 11.67 -53.77
CA PRO A 275 -8.85 12.66 -52.99
C PRO A 275 -10.13 12.11 -52.32
N ASP A 276 -10.80 11.13 -52.92
CA ASP A 276 -11.99 10.52 -52.33
C ASP A 276 -11.66 9.66 -51.10
N GLU A 277 -10.55 8.91 -51.13
CA GLU A 277 -10.06 8.14 -49.97
C GLU A 277 -9.63 9.11 -48.84
N ALA A 278 -8.93 10.20 -49.18
CA ALA A 278 -8.57 11.24 -48.22
C ALA A 278 -9.80 11.90 -47.58
N THR A 279 -10.86 12.16 -48.37
CA THR A 279 -12.11 12.76 -47.88
C THR A 279 -12.79 11.87 -46.86
N LYS A 280 -12.87 10.55 -47.10
CA LYS A 280 -13.42 9.58 -46.13
C LYS A 280 -12.70 9.61 -44.79
N LEU A 281 -11.37 9.69 -44.79
CA LEU A 281 -10.57 9.80 -43.57
C LEU A 281 -10.78 11.14 -42.86
N ILE A 282 -10.93 12.24 -43.59
CA ILE A 282 -11.24 13.56 -43.03
C ILE A 282 -12.62 13.54 -42.33
N ASP A 283 -13.62 12.93 -42.94
CA ASP A 283 -14.96 12.84 -42.38
C ASP A 283 -14.99 11.93 -41.13
N ALA A 284 -14.34 10.77 -41.18
CA ALA A 284 -14.18 9.89 -40.03
C ALA A 284 -13.44 10.58 -38.87
N ARG A 285 -12.38 11.35 -39.19
CA ARG A 285 -11.67 12.17 -38.21
C ARG A 285 -12.61 13.21 -37.59
N LYS A 286 -13.41 13.92 -38.38
CA LYS A 286 -14.37 14.91 -37.88
C LYS A 286 -15.41 14.28 -36.96
N GLU A 287 -15.95 13.12 -37.32
CA GLU A 287 -16.92 12.38 -36.49
C GLU A 287 -16.30 11.97 -35.14
N ARG A 288 -15.07 11.47 -35.15
CA ARG A 288 -14.34 11.07 -33.94
C ARG A 288 -14.10 12.25 -32.99
N PHE A 289 -13.69 13.40 -33.52
CA PHE A 289 -13.53 14.62 -32.72
C PHE A 289 -14.87 15.15 -32.20
N ALA A 290 -15.95 15.03 -32.99
CA ALA A 290 -17.30 15.37 -32.52
C ALA A 290 -17.77 14.47 -31.36
N LYS A 291 -17.42 13.18 -31.37
CA LYS A 291 -17.67 12.26 -30.24
C LYS A 291 -16.89 12.64 -28.98
N ALA A 292 -15.69 13.20 -29.13
CA ALA A 292 -14.86 13.65 -28.00
C ALA A 292 -15.29 15.01 -27.42
N LEU A 293 -16.00 15.85 -28.20
CA LEU A 293 -16.42 17.19 -27.82
C LEU A 293 -17.14 17.28 -26.45
N PRO A 294 -18.19 16.49 -26.15
CA PRO A 294 -18.88 16.60 -24.86
C PRO A 294 -17.97 16.31 -23.66
N TYR A 295 -17.00 15.41 -23.82
CA TYR A 295 -16.01 15.11 -22.78
C TYR A 295 -15.02 16.27 -22.61
N ALA A 296 -14.61 16.92 -23.70
CA ALA A 296 -13.72 18.08 -23.64
C ALA A 296 -14.40 19.30 -23.00
N GLU A 297 -15.68 19.52 -23.30
CA GLU A 297 -16.47 20.58 -22.65
C GLU A 297 -16.63 20.32 -21.15
N ALA A 298 -16.92 19.07 -20.76
CA ALA A 298 -17.00 18.67 -19.36
C ALA A 298 -15.64 18.76 -18.65
N TRP A 299 -14.54 18.39 -19.31
CA TRP A 299 -13.17 18.55 -18.79
C TRP A 299 -12.86 20.01 -18.50
N TYR A 300 -13.10 20.92 -19.46
CA TYR A 300 -12.88 22.35 -19.27
C TYR A 300 -13.78 22.92 -18.16
N LYS A 301 -15.04 22.48 -18.08
CA LYS A 301 -15.94 22.88 -16.99
C LYS A 301 -15.42 22.45 -15.62
N ALA A 302 -14.86 21.24 -15.53
CA ALA A 302 -14.29 20.71 -14.29
C ALA A 302 -12.94 21.36 -13.93
N ALA A 303 -12.15 21.77 -14.93
CA ALA A 303 -10.82 22.36 -14.77
C ALA A 303 -10.63 23.59 -15.69
N PRO A 304 -11.29 24.73 -15.41
CA PRO A 304 -11.31 25.89 -16.31
C PRO A 304 -9.98 26.64 -16.43
N GLN A 305 -9.00 26.31 -15.58
CA GLN A 305 -7.63 26.84 -15.64
C GLN A 305 -6.65 25.86 -16.30
N SER A 306 -7.12 24.69 -16.76
CA SER A 306 -6.26 23.73 -17.46
C SER A 306 -5.99 24.22 -18.88
N LEU A 307 -4.72 24.54 -19.16
CA LEU A 307 -4.28 24.89 -20.51
C LEU A 307 -4.49 23.73 -21.49
N ASP A 308 -4.31 22.49 -21.02
CA ASP A 308 -4.52 21.28 -21.83
C ASP A 308 -5.99 21.12 -22.23
N ALA A 309 -6.93 21.37 -21.30
CA ALA A 309 -8.36 21.32 -21.59
C ALA A 309 -8.77 22.35 -22.65
N VAL A 310 -8.26 23.58 -22.53
CA VAL A 310 -8.51 24.66 -23.50
C VAL A 310 -7.90 24.32 -24.85
N SER A 311 -6.69 23.77 -24.87
CA SER A 311 -5.99 23.37 -26.10
C SER A 311 -6.73 22.25 -26.83
N ALA A 312 -7.17 21.22 -26.10
CA ALA A 312 -7.95 20.13 -26.65
C ALA A 312 -9.29 20.62 -27.23
N LEU A 313 -10.02 21.48 -26.52
CA LEU A 313 -11.25 22.10 -27.03
C LEU A 313 -11.01 22.91 -28.30
N LYS A 314 -9.97 23.76 -28.30
CA LYS A 314 -9.58 24.56 -29.47
C LYS A 314 -9.34 23.65 -30.68
N GLU A 315 -8.58 22.58 -30.51
CA GLU A 315 -8.31 21.63 -31.58
C GLU A 315 -9.59 20.97 -32.09
N ILE A 316 -10.45 20.48 -31.20
CA ILE A 316 -11.75 19.90 -31.56
C ILE A 316 -12.60 20.90 -32.36
N TYR A 317 -12.63 22.17 -31.97
CA TYR A 317 -13.36 23.20 -32.71
C TYR A 317 -12.74 23.52 -34.07
N VAL A 318 -11.41 23.45 -34.22
CA VAL A 318 -10.74 23.56 -35.54
C VAL A 318 -11.19 22.42 -36.46
N VAL A 319 -11.14 21.18 -35.96
CA VAL A 319 -11.51 19.99 -36.75
C VAL A 319 -12.99 19.98 -37.12
N THR A 320 -13.85 20.36 -36.19
CA THR A 320 -15.31 20.41 -36.39
C THR A 320 -15.79 21.67 -37.12
N LYS A 321 -14.87 22.61 -37.42
CA LYS A 321 -15.10 23.89 -38.12
C LYS A 321 -15.99 24.88 -37.36
N ASN A 322 -15.93 24.90 -36.02
CA ASN A 322 -16.62 25.89 -35.18
C ASN A 322 -15.73 27.12 -34.92
N ILE A 323 -15.66 28.02 -35.90
CA ILE A 323 -14.68 29.13 -35.90
C ILE A 323 -14.86 30.12 -34.74
N ASP A 324 -16.09 30.36 -34.29
CA ASP A 324 -16.34 31.29 -33.18
C ASP A 324 -15.80 30.72 -31.87
N LYS A 325 -16.02 29.42 -31.63
CA LYS A 325 -15.44 28.73 -30.48
C LYS A 325 -13.92 28.61 -30.56
N VAL A 326 -13.33 28.49 -31.76
CA VAL A 326 -11.87 28.57 -31.92
C VAL A 326 -11.33 29.92 -31.44
N LYS A 327 -11.98 31.04 -31.80
CA LYS A 327 -11.56 32.38 -31.34
C LYS A 327 -11.67 32.51 -29.83
N GLU A 328 -12.75 32.01 -29.25
CA GLU A 328 -12.96 31.99 -27.80
C GLU A 328 -11.85 31.21 -27.08
N MET A 329 -11.55 29.99 -27.52
CA MET A 329 -10.51 29.17 -26.89
C MET A 329 -9.10 29.74 -27.08
N LYS A 330 -8.80 30.37 -28.25
CA LYS A 330 -7.51 31.07 -28.46
C LYS A 330 -7.33 32.24 -27.49
N ALA A 331 -8.38 33.03 -27.25
CA ALA A 331 -8.31 34.12 -26.29
C ALA A 331 -8.07 33.57 -24.87
N LYS A 332 -8.75 32.48 -24.51
CA LYS A 332 -8.59 31.83 -23.20
C LYS A 332 -7.18 31.25 -22.99
N GLU A 333 -6.65 30.58 -24.00
CA GLU A 333 -5.29 30.02 -23.99
C GLU A 333 -4.23 31.11 -23.79
N THR A 334 -4.40 32.26 -24.44
CA THR A 334 -3.53 33.44 -24.28
C THR A 334 -3.59 33.98 -22.86
N GLU A 335 -4.80 34.14 -22.30
CA GLU A 335 -5.02 34.59 -20.93
C GLU A 335 -4.33 33.66 -19.90
N LEU A 336 -4.50 32.35 -20.04
CA LEU A 336 -3.92 31.36 -19.13
C LEU A 336 -2.39 31.30 -19.25
N SER A 337 -1.86 31.37 -20.47
CA SER A 337 -0.42 31.36 -20.72
C SER A 337 0.28 32.61 -20.17
N ALA A 338 -0.40 33.77 -20.16
CA ALA A 338 0.12 35.00 -19.57
C ALA A 338 0.18 34.94 -18.03
N LYS A 339 -0.75 34.22 -17.39
CA LYS A 339 -0.79 34.04 -15.93
C LYS A 339 0.22 33.02 -15.39
N ALA A 340 0.77 32.17 -16.26
CA ALA A 340 1.75 31.15 -15.90
C ALA A 340 3.21 31.64 -15.98
N LYS A 341 3.45 32.88 -16.43
CA LYS A 341 4.76 33.55 -16.50
C LYS A 341 4.95 34.47 -15.32
#